data_AF-A0A543L8M7-F1
#
_entry.id   AF-A0A543L8M7-F1
#
_cell.length_a   1.000
_cell.length_b   1.000
_cell.length_c   1.000
_cell.angle_alpha   90.00
_cell.angle_beta   90.00
_cell.angle_gamma   90.00
#
_symmetry.space_group_name_H-M   'P 1'
#
loop_
_entity.id
_entity.type
_entity.pdbx_description
1 polymer ?
#
loop_
_entity_poly.entity_id
_entity_poly.type
_entity_poly.pdbx_seq_one_letter_code
_entity_poly.pdbx_strand_id
1 'polypeptide(L)'
;MPTYDYACPACGGFEALRSLSQRDEPCSCPDCGTASTRVFVAAPRLACLSSETRRAHETNERASHAPRSSRDGSYGRLKHPAGCGCCSTSGKHGATVTAPNGAKAFPSKRPWMISH
;
A
#
# COMPACT_ATOMS: atom_id res chain seq x y z
N MET A 1 2.70 -8.98 -32.88
CA MET A 1 1.95 -7.81 -33.39
C MET A 1 1.13 -7.23 -32.25
N PRO A 2 1.12 -5.90 -32.05
CA PRO A 2 0.30 -5.27 -31.02
C PRO A 2 -1.20 -5.39 -31.34
N THR A 3 -2.00 -5.38 -30.29
CA THR A 3 -3.47 -5.33 -30.36
C THR A 3 -3.95 -3.90 -30.12
N TYR A 4 -4.99 -3.48 -30.83
CA TYR A 4 -5.63 -2.17 -30.67
C TYR A 4 -7.15 -2.31 -30.57
N ASP A 5 -7.78 -1.37 -29.87
CA ASP A 5 -9.23 -1.30 -29.71
C ASP A 5 -9.86 -0.50 -30.86
N TYR A 6 -10.98 -1.00 -31.39
CA TYR A 6 -11.81 -0.36 -32.41
C TYR A 6 -13.27 -0.32 -31.96
N ALA A 7 -14.03 0.66 -32.44
CA ALA A 7 -15.45 0.79 -32.12
C ALA A 7 -16.31 0.79 -33.38
N CYS A 8 -17.13 -0.24 -33.53
CA CYS A 8 -18.17 -0.29 -34.54
C CYS A 8 -19.39 0.51 -34.07
N PRO A 9 -19.96 1.41 -34.89
CA PRO A 9 -21.14 2.19 -34.52
C PRO A 9 -22.41 1.33 -34.34
N ALA A 10 -22.44 0.10 -34.88
CA ALA A 10 -23.59 -0.80 -34.79
C ALA A 10 -23.40 -1.96 -33.81
N CYS A 11 -22.21 -2.57 -33.78
CA CYS A 11 -21.95 -3.81 -33.02
C CYS A 11 -21.21 -3.58 -31.70
N GLY A 12 -20.57 -2.42 -31.50
CA GLY A 12 -19.78 -2.12 -30.29
C GLY A 12 -18.27 -2.29 -30.47
N GLY A 13 -17.56 -2.43 -29.34
CA GLY A 13 -16.10 -2.47 -29.30
C GLY A 13 -15.50 -3.84 -29.62
N PHE A 14 -14.37 -3.87 -30.32
CA PHE A 14 -13.61 -5.09 -30.60
C PHE A 14 -12.11 -4.82 -30.65
N GLU A 15 -11.30 -5.88 -30.50
CA GLU A 15 -9.84 -5.83 -30.57
C GLU A 15 -9.33 -6.38 -31.92
N ALA A 16 -8.31 -5.76 -32.49
CA ALA A 16 -7.67 -6.24 -33.72
C ALA A 16 -6.13 -6.18 -33.64
N LEU A 17 -5.48 -7.23 -34.16
CA LEU A 17 -4.03 -7.29 -34.34
C LEU A 17 -3.63 -6.50 -35.59
N ARG A 18 -2.87 -5.41 -35.42
CA ARG A 18 -2.45 -4.55 -36.53
C ARG A 18 -0.98 -4.18 -36.41
N SER A 19 -0.36 -3.82 -37.53
CA SER A 19 0.95 -3.20 -37.49
C SER A 19 0.87 -1.80 -36.88
N LEU A 20 2.01 -1.27 -36.45
CA LEU A 20 2.07 0.10 -35.92
C LEU A 20 1.69 1.16 -36.97
N SER A 21 1.91 0.89 -38.26
CA SER A 21 1.58 1.80 -39.37
C SER A 21 0.08 1.83 -39.71
N GLN A 22 -0.63 0.72 -39.49
CA GLN A 22 -2.04 0.58 -39.83
C GLN A 22 -3.00 0.82 -38.64
N ARG A 23 -2.45 1.12 -37.45
CA ARG A 23 -3.24 1.23 -36.23
C ARG A 23 -4.33 2.31 -36.32
N ASP A 24 -4.05 3.42 -37.01
CA ASP A 24 -4.98 4.55 -37.08
C ASP A 24 -5.93 4.45 -38.30
N GLU A 25 -5.74 3.43 -39.16
CA GLU A 25 -6.65 3.12 -40.27
C GLU A 25 -7.92 2.41 -39.76
N PRO A 26 -9.10 2.70 -40.35
CA PRO A 26 -10.33 1.97 -40.03
C PRO A 26 -10.19 0.46 -40.24
N CYS A 27 -10.76 -0.33 -39.32
CA CYS A 27 -10.78 -1.78 -39.38
C CYS A 27 -12.21 -2.27 -39.62
N SER A 28 -12.39 -3.28 -40.48
CA SER A 28 -13.70 -3.89 -40.70
C SER A 28 -14.15 -4.65 -39.45
N CYS A 29 -15.35 -4.33 -38.98
CA CYS A 29 -15.98 -5.04 -37.87
C CYS A 29 -16.12 -6.54 -38.20
N PRO A 30 -15.75 -7.46 -37.30
CA PRO A 30 -15.85 -8.90 -37.54
C PRO A 30 -17.30 -9.39 -37.70
N ASP A 31 -18.27 -8.68 -37.13
CA ASP A 31 -19.68 -9.08 -37.15
C ASP A 31 -20.45 -8.53 -38.37
N CYS A 32 -20.23 -7.26 -38.73
CA CYS A 32 -21.01 -6.59 -39.77
C CYS A 32 -20.18 -6.00 -40.94
N GLY A 33 -18.85 -6.09 -40.89
CA GLY A 33 -17.95 -5.57 -41.93
C GLY A 33 -17.78 -4.05 -41.95
N THR A 34 -18.57 -3.31 -41.17
CA THR A 34 -18.53 -1.84 -41.14
C THR A 34 -17.15 -1.32 -40.75
N ALA A 35 -16.66 -0.31 -41.49
CA ALA A 35 -15.42 0.38 -41.18
C ALA A 35 -15.51 1.07 -39.80
N SER A 36 -14.68 0.61 -38.88
CA SER A 36 -14.69 1.00 -37.48
C SER A 36 -13.40 1.74 -37.15
N THR A 37 -13.49 2.87 -36.46
CA THR A 37 -12.31 3.70 -36.12
C THR A 37 -11.64 3.17 -34.85
N ARG A 38 -10.33 3.44 -34.74
CA ARG A 38 -9.57 3.11 -33.54
C ARG A 38 -10.06 3.95 -32.37
N VAL A 39 -10.19 3.32 -31.21
CA VAL A 39 -10.53 3.96 -29.94
C VAL A 39 -9.49 3.61 -28.89
N PHE A 40 -9.50 4.34 -27.77
CA PHE A 40 -8.64 4.08 -26.63
C PHE A 40 -9.54 3.78 -25.43
N VAL A 41 -10.01 2.53 -25.33
CA VAL A 41 -10.97 2.14 -24.27
C VAL A 41 -10.21 1.75 -23.00
N ALA A 42 -9.11 1.02 -23.14
CA ALA A 42 -8.23 0.75 -22.02
C ALA A 42 -7.34 1.98 -21.75
N ALA A 43 -7.62 2.69 -20.65
CA ALA A 43 -6.64 3.63 -20.12
C ALA A 43 -5.35 2.84 -19.83
N PRO A 44 -4.18 3.25 -20.37
CA PRO A 44 -2.93 2.62 -19.99
C PRO A 44 -2.83 2.65 -18.47
N ARG A 45 -2.36 1.57 -17.84
CA ARG A 45 -2.12 1.53 -16.40
C ARG A 45 -0.95 2.47 -16.08
N LEU A 46 -1.25 3.76 -16.03
CA LEU A 46 -0.32 4.80 -15.68
C LEU A 46 -0.06 4.68 -14.18
N ALA A 47 1.22 4.72 -13.80
CA ALA A 47 1.62 4.84 -12.42
C ALA A 47 1.33 6.26 -11.94
N CYS A 48 0.06 6.58 -11.67
CA CYS A 48 -0.37 7.92 -11.25
C CYS A 48 0.04 8.29 -9.82
N LEU A 49 0.57 7.33 -9.06
CA LEU A 49 1.02 7.52 -7.68
C LEU A 49 2.54 7.33 -7.60
N SER A 50 3.19 8.12 -6.75
CA SER A 50 4.61 7.94 -6.44
C SER A 50 4.86 6.55 -5.85
N SER A 51 6.09 6.07 -5.99
CA SER A 51 6.47 4.74 -5.49
C SER A 51 6.28 4.62 -3.98
N GLU A 52 6.50 5.71 -3.25
CA GLU A 52 6.33 5.83 -1.80
C GLU A 52 4.85 5.68 -1.42
N THR A 53 3.97 6.39 -2.13
CA THR A 53 2.52 6.36 -1.88
C THR A 53 1.96 4.97 -2.12
N ARG A 54 2.36 4.32 -3.23
CA ARG A 54 1.97 2.94 -3.52
C ARG A 54 2.40 1.97 -2.41
N ARG A 55 3.66 2.04 -1.99
CA ARG A 55 4.18 1.18 -0.91
C ARG A 55 3.46 1.40 0.42
N ALA A 56 3.09 2.65 0.73
CA ALA A 56 2.32 2.96 1.92
C ALA A 56 0.92 2.30 1.87
N HIS A 57 0.22 2.39 0.73
CA HIS A 57 -1.07 1.72 0.54
C HIS A 57 -0.96 0.19 0.63
N GLU A 58 0.00 -0.42 -0.06
CA GLU A 58 0.25 -1.87 0.00
C GLU A 58 0.59 -2.35 1.43
N THR A 59 1.31 -1.51 2.20
CA THR A 59 1.61 -1.81 3.61
C THR A 59 0.35 -1.72 4.47
N ASN A 60 -0.49 -0.71 4.23
CA ASN A 60 -1.75 -0.53 4.96
C ASN A 60 -2.75 -1.66 4.69
N GLU A 61 -2.94 -2.03 3.42
CA GLU A 61 -3.79 -3.16 3.01
C GLU A 61 -3.33 -4.46 3.68
N ARG A 62 -2.02 -4.72 3.67
CA ARG A 62 -1.43 -5.88 4.34
C ARG A 62 -1.64 -5.84 5.85
N ALA A 63 -1.47 -4.67 6.48
CA ALA A 63 -1.66 -4.51 7.92
C ALA A 63 -3.11 -4.72 8.36
N SER A 64 -4.09 -4.42 7.50
CA SER A 64 -5.51 -4.73 7.76
C SER A 64 -5.79 -6.23 7.89
N HIS A 65 -5.12 -7.06 7.08
CA HIS A 65 -5.33 -8.51 7.08
C HIS A 65 -4.33 -9.28 7.95
N ALA A 66 -3.13 -8.74 8.14
CA ALA A 66 -2.04 -9.35 8.89
C ALA A 66 -1.16 -8.25 9.54
N PRO A 67 -1.65 -7.59 10.61
CA PRO A 67 -0.90 -6.53 11.27
C PRO A 67 0.36 -7.12 11.89
N ARG A 68 1.52 -6.55 11.53
CA ARG A 68 2.80 -6.94 12.15
C ARG A 68 2.97 -6.14 13.43
N SER A 69 2.98 -6.82 14.58
CA SER A 69 3.26 -6.20 15.87
C SER A 69 4.76 -6.14 16.15
N SER A 70 5.18 -5.15 16.95
CA SER A 70 6.52 -5.05 17.55
C SER A 70 6.81 -6.12 18.61
N ARG A 71 5.98 -7.17 18.68
CA ARG A 71 6.14 -8.35 19.56
C ARG A 71 6.44 -9.62 18.76
N ASP A 72 6.07 -9.65 17.49
CA ASP A 72 6.17 -10.84 16.63
C ASP A 72 7.60 -11.08 16.11
N GLY A 73 8.57 -10.28 16.54
CA GLY A 73 9.98 -10.41 16.16
C GLY A 73 10.27 -10.19 14.68
N SER A 74 9.28 -9.71 13.90
CA SER A 74 9.35 -9.65 12.44
C SER A 74 10.08 -8.41 11.93
N TYR A 75 10.23 -7.38 12.76
CA TYR A 75 10.97 -6.14 12.51
C TYR A 75 12.45 -6.36 12.87
N GLY A 76 13.17 -7.14 12.05
CA GLY A 76 14.58 -7.47 12.30
C GLY A 76 15.48 -6.26 12.56
N ARG A 77 15.18 -5.09 11.95
CA ARG A 77 15.92 -3.82 12.18
C ARG A 77 15.67 -3.20 13.57
N LEU A 78 14.56 -3.53 14.22
CA LEU A 78 14.19 -3.05 15.57
C LEU A 78 14.40 -4.15 16.63
N LYS A 79 14.90 -5.34 16.25
CA LYS A 79 15.48 -6.25 17.24
C LYS A 79 16.73 -5.59 17.77
N HIS A 80 16.74 -5.28 19.05
CA HIS A 80 17.97 -4.88 19.72
C HIS A 80 18.99 -6.01 19.53
N PRO A 81 20.24 -5.71 19.15
CA PRO A 81 21.28 -6.72 19.13
C PRO A 81 21.42 -7.33 20.52
N ALA A 82 21.77 -8.62 20.59
CA ALA A 82 22.11 -9.25 21.85
C ALA A 82 23.21 -8.42 22.54
N GLY A 83 22.92 -7.87 23.73
CA GLY A 83 23.85 -6.99 24.47
C GLY A 83 23.53 -5.48 24.50
N CYS A 84 22.35 -5.01 24.04
CA CYS A 84 21.90 -3.63 24.35
C CYS A 84 21.84 -3.44 25.87
N GLY A 85 22.69 -2.60 26.45
CA GLY A 85 22.75 -2.29 27.90
C GLY A 85 21.47 -1.66 28.48
N CYS A 86 20.47 -1.50 27.63
CA CYS A 86 19.10 -1.07 27.84
C CYS A 86 18.27 -2.12 28.62
N CYS A 87 18.66 -3.40 28.54
CA CYS A 87 17.93 -4.55 29.07
C CYS A 87 18.73 -5.43 30.05
N SER A 88 19.96 -5.06 30.43
CA SER A 88 20.60 -5.68 31.59
C SER A 88 19.86 -5.27 32.87
N THR A 89 19.81 -6.16 33.85
CA THR A 89 19.06 -6.07 35.12
C THR A 89 19.55 -4.94 36.05
N SER A 90 19.67 -3.71 35.54
CA SER A 90 19.61 -2.51 36.35
C SER A 90 18.13 -2.20 36.51
N GLY A 91 17.62 -2.31 37.74
CA GLY A 91 16.20 -2.26 38.06
C GLY A 91 15.46 -1.20 37.26
N LYS A 92 14.28 -1.57 36.73
CA LYS A 92 13.36 -0.59 36.16
C LYS A 92 13.01 0.38 37.29
N HIS A 93 13.73 1.48 37.41
CA HIS A 93 13.32 2.62 38.20
C HIS A 93 12.12 3.22 37.45
N GLY A 94 10.95 2.61 37.65
CA GLY A 94 9.71 3.19 37.21
C GLY A 94 9.61 4.59 37.81
N ALA A 95 9.20 5.56 37.01
CA ALA A 95 8.92 6.93 37.50
C ALA A 95 7.74 6.97 38.50
N THR A 96 7.16 5.80 38.81
CA THR A 96 5.99 5.59 39.66
C THR A 96 6.44 4.88 40.94
N VAL A 97 6.29 5.57 42.06
CA VAL A 97 6.51 5.03 43.40
C VAL A 97 5.16 4.57 43.94
N THR A 98 5.07 3.35 44.46
CA THR A 98 3.83 2.84 45.08
C THR A 98 4.01 2.79 46.59
N ALA A 99 3.15 3.49 47.33
CA ALA A 99 3.13 3.47 48.78
C ALA A 99 2.50 2.14 49.30
N PRO A 100 2.74 1.76 50.57
CA PRO A 100 2.21 0.51 51.14
C PRO A 100 0.68 0.40 51.13
N ASN A 101 -0.03 1.54 51.05
CA ASN A 101 -1.48 1.62 50.90
C ASN A 101 -1.96 1.48 49.43
N GLY A 102 -1.05 1.20 48.49
CA GLY A 102 -1.36 1.07 47.06
C GLY A 102 -1.41 2.38 46.28
N ALA A 103 -1.22 3.54 46.92
CA ALA A 103 -1.22 4.82 46.23
C ALA A 103 0.01 4.95 45.32
N LYS A 104 -0.20 5.30 44.05
CA LYS A 104 0.85 5.54 43.07
C LYS A 104 1.19 7.03 43.01
N ALA A 105 2.45 7.37 43.20
CA ALA A 105 2.99 8.72 43.14
C ALA A 105 4.00 8.83 41.99
N PHE A 106 4.08 9.99 41.34
CA PHE A 106 4.99 10.25 40.22
C PHE A 106 5.84 11.50 40.50
N PRO A 107 6.85 11.42 41.39
CA PRO A 107 7.54 12.59 41.93
C PRO A 107 8.25 13.46 40.88
N SER A 108 8.66 12.85 39.75
CA SER A 108 9.39 13.50 38.67
C SER A 108 8.50 13.92 37.48
N LYS A 109 7.18 13.74 37.55
CA LYS A 109 6.26 14.05 36.44
C LYS A 109 5.41 15.30 36.73
N ARG A 110 5.05 16.01 35.66
CA ARG A 110 4.20 17.21 35.74
C ARG A 110 2.75 16.78 36.03
N PRO A 111 1.95 17.55 36.79
CA PRO A 111 0.63 17.11 37.30
C PRO A 111 -0.39 16.68 36.24
N TRP A 112 -0.30 17.21 35.02
CA TRP A 112 -1.20 16.91 33.90
C TRP A 112 -0.77 15.68 33.09
N MET A 113 0.33 15.04 33.47
CA MET A 113 0.93 13.90 32.76
C MET A 113 0.53 12.59 33.46
N ILE A 114 -0.77 12.30 33.47
CA ILE A 114 -1.32 11.04 34.01
C ILE A 114 -1.40 10.05 32.85
N SER A 115 -0.70 8.92 32.93
CA SER A 115 -0.84 7.83 31.97
C SER A 115 -2.18 7.12 32.15
N HIS A 116 -2.93 6.88 31.07
CA HIS A 116 -3.95 5.83 31.03
C HIS A 116 -3.30 4.44 31.05
#